data_AF-A0ABD2FFI5-F1
#
_entry.id   AF-A0ABD2FFI5-F1
#
_cell.length_a   1.000
_cell.length_b   1.000
_cell.length_c   1.000
_cell.angle_alpha   90.00
_cell.angle_beta   90.00
_cell.angle_gamma   90.00
#
_symmetry.space_group_name_H-M   'P 1'
#
loop_
_entity.id
_entity.type
_entity.pdbx_description
1 polymer ?
#
loop_
_entity_poly.entity_id
_entity_poly.type
_entity_poly.pdbx_seq_one_letter_code
_entity_poly.pdbx_strand_id
1 'polypeptide(L)'
;MAEQSDPEDAASERDIYMRFMKCHKCYDIIPSSSKLVVFDTTLQVKKAFFALVANGVRAAPLWESKKQSFVGMLTITDFINILTRYYKSPMVQIYELEEHKIETWRELYLQETFKPLVHISPETSILEAVSSLIQNKIHRLPVIDPISGNALYILTHKRILKFLQLFVCEMPMPAFMRCSLEDLSVGTYSNIAFVHPDTPLITALCVFTRRRVSALPVVDHNGRVVDIYSKFDVINLAAEKTYNNLDVTVTQALRHRSQYFEGVMKCNKRETLETIVDRIVKAEVHRLVVVDEESRIVGIVSLSDILQALVLIPTGSGRKESLPPQPDTCQQGETEEEGKGETEETEETEEGGKGETEEEGKGETEEEGKGETEETEETEEGGKGETEEEGKGETEETEEGGKGETEEEGKGETEEEGKGETEEQRREERGRQRRKERGRQRRKERGRQRRKERGRQRRQKRKERGRQKRQKRKERGRQRRQKRKERGRQRRQKRKERGRQKRQKRKERGRQRRQRRQRRKERGRQKRKERGRQRRQKRKERGRQRRKERERQRRQRRKERGRQRRQRRKERGRQRRKERGRQRRQRRKERGRQRRKERGRRGRKRDTINITAARLEQKKKGRAQRERYTEADV
;
A
#
# COMPACT_ATOMS: atom_id res chain seq x y z
N MET A 1 0.17 55.79 -7.02
CA MET A 1 -0.62 54.63 -7.48
C MET A 1 -0.35 53.50 -6.50
N ALA A 2 -1.40 52.93 -5.91
CA ALA A 2 -1.32 51.62 -5.29
C ALA A 2 -2.03 50.65 -6.24
N GLU A 3 -1.38 49.56 -6.62
CA GLU A 3 -2.02 48.53 -7.44
C GLU A 3 -3.06 47.80 -6.59
N GLN A 4 -4.34 48.05 -6.88
CA GLN A 4 -5.43 47.23 -6.37
C GLN A 4 -5.42 45.94 -7.20
N SER A 5 -4.95 44.84 -6.59
CA SER A 5 -5.07 43.51 -7.19
C SER A 5 -6.54 43.12 -7.29
N ASP A 6 -7.02 42.78 -8.49
CA ASP A 6 -8.42 42.44 -8.71
C ASP A 6 -8.89 41.25 -7.85
N PRO A 7 -10.14 41.28 -7.35
CA PRO A 7 -10.66 40.23 -6.47
C PRO A 7 -10.79 38.86 -7.16
N GLU A 8 -10.82 38.79 -8.50
CA GLU A 8 -10.79 37.53 -9.25
C GLU A 8 -9.42 36.84 -9.18
N ASP A 9 -8.30 37.58 -9.22
CA ASP A 9 -6.97 36.99 -9.09
C ASP A 9 -6.70 36.46 -7.67
N ALA A 10 -7.27 37.10 -6.65
CA ALA A 10 -7.22 36.60 -5.27
C ALA A 10 -7.98 35.26 -5.08
N ALA A 11 -8.93 34.94 -5.97
CA ALA A 11 -9.55 33.62 -6.05
C ALA A 11 -8.70 32.65 -6.89
N SER A 12 -8.17 33.12 -8.02
CA SER A 12 -7.25 32.39 -8.91
C SER A 12 -6.04 31.81 -8.14
N GLU A 13 -5.46 32.58 -7.20
CA GLU A 13 -4.34 32.11 -6.35
C GLU A 13 -4.72 30.98 -5.39
N ARG A 14 -5.95 30.96 -4.85
CA ARG A 14 -6.38 29.92 -3.90
C ARG A 14 -6.51 28.57 -4.60
N ASP A 15 -6.98 28.58 -5.85
CA ASP A 15 -7.24 27.38 -6.64
C ASP A 15 -5.99 26.76 -7.30
N ILE A 16 -4.79 27.37 -7.20
CA ILE A 16 -3.57 26.94 -7.93
C ILE A 16 -3.33 25.42 -7.84
N TYR A 17 -3.35 24.84 -6.64
CA TYR A 17 -3.12 23.39 -6.48
C TYR A 17 -4.26 22.53 -7.06
N MET A 18 -5.51 22.96 -6.90
CA MET A 18 -6.67 22.26 -7.49
C MET A 18 -6.63 22.32 -9.03
N ARG A 19 -6.37 23.50 -9.60
CA ARG A 19 -6.20 23.72 -11.05
C ARG A 19 -5.04 22.88 -11.59
N PHE A 20 -3.89 22.88 -10.91
CA PHE A 20 -2.76 22.03 -11.26
C PHE A 20 -3.12 20.54 -11.25
N MET A 21 -3.81 20.06 -10.20
CA MET A 21 -4.25 18.66 -10.09
C MET A 21 -5.37 18.29 -11.08
N LYS A 22 -6.15 19.27 -11.56
CA LYS A 22 -7.18 19.09 -12.59
C LYS A 22 -6.58 19.04 -14.01
N CYS A 23 -5.52 19.80 -14.26
CA CYS A 23 -4.82 19.85 -15.56
C CYS A 23 -3.87 18.67 -15.81
N HIS A 24 -3.34 18.04 -14.76
CA HIS A 24 -2.42 16.90 -14.86
C HIS A 24 -3.15 15.55 -14.69
N LYS A 25 -2.64 14.53 -15.38
CA LYS A 25 -3.25 13.20 -15.43
C LYS A 25 -2.60 12.21 -14.46
N CYS A 26 -3.34 11.16 -14.09
CA CYS A 26 -2.81 10.02 -13.34
C CYS A 26 -1.56 9.41 -13.99
N TYR A 27 -1.51 9.39 -15.33
CA TYR A 27 -0.36 8.96 -16.11
C TYR A 27 0.94 9.74 -15.80
N ASP A 28 0.87 11.05 -15.54
CA ASP A 28 2.05 11.91 -15.38
C ASP A 28 2.86 11.60 -14.11
N ILE A 29 2.20 11.03 -13.09
CA ILE A 29 2.84 10.55 -11.86
C ILE A 29 3.58 9.22 -12.10
N ILE A 30 3.22 8.45 -13.13
CA ILE A 30 3.76 7.10 -13.36
C ILE A 30 5.25 7.18 -13.76
N PRO A 31 6.18 6.58 -12.98
CA PRO A 31 7.59 6.58 -13.34
C PRO A 31 7.84 5.86 -14.67
N SER A 32 8.74 6.39 -15.52
CA SER A 32 9.06 5.83 -16.85
C SER A 32 9.63 4.39 -16.85
N SER A 33 9.77 3.78 -15.67
CA SER A 33 9.90 2.34 -15.44
C SER A 33 9.52 2.08 -13.98
N SER A 34 8.48 1.27 -13.79
CA SER A 34 7.99 0.79 -12.49
C SER A 34 8.25 -0.72 -12.37
N LYS A 35 8.01 -1.28 -11.18
CA LYS A 35 7.74 -2.71 -10.97
C LYS A 35 6.39 -2.81 -10.29
N LEU A 36 5.46 -3.54 -10.88
CA LEU A 36 4.24 -3.99 -10.22
C LEU A 36 4.44 -5.44 -9.74
N VAL A 37 3.74 -5.81 -8.68
CA VAL A 37 3.60 -7.21 -8.23
C VAL A 37 2.10 -7.43 -8.14
N VAL A 38 1.62 -8.50 -8.77
CA VAL A 38 0.22 -8.95 -8.77
C VAL A 38 0.22 -10.36 -8.17
N PHE A 39 -0.83 -10.72 -7.44
CA PHE A 39 -1.04 -12.08 -6.98
C PHE A 39 -2.35 -12.64 -7.52
N ASP A 40 -2.35 -13.92 -7.87
CA ASP A 40 -3.58 -14.67 -8.12
C ASP A 40 -4.31 -14.93 -6.79
N THR A 41 -5.66 -14.93 -6.79
CA THR A 41 -6.47 -15.19 -5.59
C THR A 41 -6.27 -16.59 -5.00
N THR A 42 -5.84 -17.56 -5.79
CA THR A 42 -5.54 -18.93 -5.32
C THR A 42 -4.24 -19.05 -4.52
N LEU A 43 -3.39 -18.00 -4.49
CA LEU A 43 -2.11 -18.01 -3.78
C LEU A 43 -2.31 -18.04 -2.26
N GLN A 44 -1.56 -18.91 -1.55
CA GLN A 44 -1.52 -18.94 -0.08
C GLN A 44 -1.07 -17.61 0.51
N VAL A 45 -1.76 -17.18 1.57
CA VAL A 45 -1.62 -15.86 2.19
C VAL A 45 -0.22 -15.64 2.78
N LYS A 46 0.33 -16.64 3.49
CA LYS A 46 1.74 -16.65 3.95
C LYS A 46 2.74 -16.42 2.81
N LYS A 47 2.56 -17.11 1.67
CA LYS A 47 3.42 -16.95 0.49
C LYS A 47 3.30 -15.54 -0.10
N ALA A 48 2.09 -14.97 -0.14
CA ALA A 48 1.85 -13.62 -0.62
C ALA A 48 2.54 -12.54 0.24
N PHE A 49 2.45 -12.62 1.58
CA PHE A 49 3.14 -11.66 2.46
C PHE A 49 4.67 -11.79 2.39
N PHE A 50 5.22 -13.01 2.31
CA PHE A 50 6.65 -13.20 2.05
C PHE A 50 7.07 -12.63 0.68
N ALA A 51 6.23 -12.78 -0.35
CA ALA A 51 6.48 -12.21 -1.68
C ALA A 51 6.44 -10.67 -1.68
N LEU A 52 5.57 -10.02 -0.88
CA LEU A 52 5.58 -8.57 -0.69
C LEU A 52 6.91 -8.09 -0.06
N VAL A 53 7.35 -8.75 1.01
CA VAL A 53 8.63 -8.48 1.70
C VAL A 53 9.80 -8.64 0.73
N ALA A 54 9.93 -9.81 0.08
CA ALA A 54 11.03 -10.12 -0.83
C ALA A 54 11.10 -9.15 -2.03
N ASN A 55 9.95 -8.63 -2.47
CA ASN A 55 9.88 -7.64 -3.54
C ASN A 55 10.05 -6.19 -3.08
N GLY A 56 10.06 -5.90 -1.77
CA GLY A 56 10.13 -4.55 -1.21
C GLY A 56 8.89 -3.70 -1.47
N VAL A 57 7.72 -4.33 -1.63
CA VAL A 57 6.44 -3.66 -1.94
C VAL A 57 5.48 -3.71 -0.74
N ARG A 58 4.54 -2.76 -0.68
CA ARG A 58 3.64 -2.53 0.47
C ARG A 58 2.16 -2.83 0.19
N ALA A 59 1.85 -3.28 -1.03
CA ALA A 59 0.55 -3.75 -1.50
C ALA A 59 0.74 -4.40 -2.90
N ALA A 60 -0.19 -5.26 -3.29
CA ALA A 60 -0.28 -5.85 -4.63
C ALA A 60 -1.77 -5.87 -5.08
N PRO A 61 -2.09 -5.64 -6.37
CA PRO A 61 -3.42 -5.95 -6.89
C PRO A 61 -3.65 -7.46 -6.90
N LEU A 62 -4.92 -7.84 -6.81
CA LEU A 62 -5.36 -9.23 -6.81
C LEU A 62 -6.10 -9.54 -8.11
N TRP A 63 -5.60 -10.56 -8.80
CA TRP A 63 -6.16 -11.07 -10.05
C TRP A 63 -6.95 -12.35 -9.77
N GLU A 64 -8.20 -12.42 -10.20
CA GLU A 64 -8.99 -13.65 -10.13
C GLU A 64 -9.00 -14.33 -11.50
N SER A 65 -8.23 -15.41 -11.67
CA SER A 65 -8.14 -16.10 -12.96
C SER A 65 -9.47 -16.70 -13.45
N LYS A 66 -10.44 -16.97 -12.55
CA LYS A 66 -11.80 -17.41 -12.93
C LYS A 66 -12.61 -16.30 -13.62
N LYS A 67 -12.47 -15.05 -13.17
CA LYS A 67 -13.19 -13.87 -13.71
C LYS A 67 -12.34 -12.97 -14.61
N GLN A 68 -11.10 -13.37 -14.91
CA GLN A 68 -10.11 -12.63 -15.72
C GLN A 68 -10.06 -11.12 -15.40
N SER A 69 -10.07 -10.77 -14.11
CA SER A 69 -10.22 -9.38 -13.66
C SER A 69 -9.56 -9.09 -12.32
N PHE A 70 -9.35 -7.79 -12.03
CA PHE A 70 -8.80 -7.32 -10.77
C PHE A 70 -9.90 -7.15 -9.72
N VAL A 71 -9.89 -7.98 -8.67
CA VAL A 71 -10.95 -8.03 -7.65
C VAL A 71 -10.64 -7.25 -6.38
N GLY A 72 -9.39 -6.85 -6.17
CA GLY A 72 -8.98 -6.26 -4.91
C GLY A 72 -7.52 -5.83 -4.85
N MET A 73 -7.13 -5.41 -3.64
CA MET A 73 -5.75 -5.13 -3.25
C MET A 73 -5.44 -5.94 -1.99
N LEU A 74 -4.29 -6.62 -1.95
CA LEU A 74 -3.72 -7.15 -0.71
C LEU A 74 -2.77 -6.11 -0.12
N THR A 75 -2.92 -5.81 1.18
CA THR A 75 -2.17 -4.78 1.88
C THR A 75 -1.69 -5.27 3.26
N ILE A 76 -0.90 -4.45 3.95
CA ILE A 76 -0.46 -4.76 5.33
C ILE A 76 -1.63 -4.62 6.34
N THR A 77 -2.74 -3.97 5.97
CA THR A 77 -3.95 -3.96 6.83
C THR A 77 -4.55 -5.36 6.90
N ASP A 78 -4.58 -6.10 5.78
CA ASP A 78 -5.10 -7.46 5.71
C ASP A 78 -4.26 -8.40 6.60
N PHE A 79 -2.93 -8.24 6.58
CA PHE A 79 -2.03 -8.97 7.50
C PHE A 79 -2.36 -8.69 8.97
N ILE A 80 -2.58 -7.43 9.33
CA ILE A 80 -2.98 -7.04 10.69
C ILE A 80 -4.31 -7.69 11.07
N ASN A 81 -5.30 -7.65 10.18
CA ASN A 81 -6.62 -8.22 10.43
C ASN A 81 -6.53 -9.74 10.70
N ILE A 82 -5.76 -10.48 9.89
CA ILE A 82 -5.53 -11.93 10.08
C ILE A 82 -4.89 -12.18 11.45
N LEU A 83 -3.80 -11.48 11.77
CA LEU A 83 -3.13 -11.63 13.07
C LEU A 83 -4.09 -11.33 14.23
N THR A 84 -4.91 -10.28 14.15
CA THR A 84 -5.87 -9.95 15.22
C THR A 84 -7.09 -10.89 15.31
N ARG A 85 -7.39 -11.68 14.26
CA ARG A 85 -8.54 -12.61 14.27
C ARG A 85 -8.17 -13.99 14.80
N TYR A 86 -6.95 -14.46 14.54
CA TYR A 86 -6.53 -15.83 14.87
C TYR A 86 -5.47 -15.93 15.99
N TYR A 87 -4.84 -14.82 16.41
CA TYR A 87 -3.88 -14.88 17.52
C TYR A 87 -4.57 -15.13 18.87
N LYS A 88 -4.19 -16.24 19.52
CA LYS A 88 -4.68 -16.62 20.86
C LYS A 88 -3.57 -16.62 21.93
N SER A 89 -2.37 -17.09 21.61
CA SER A 89 -1.25 -17.25 22.56
C SER A 89 0.08 -17.43 21.82
N PRO A 90 1.24 -17.01 22.36
CA PRO A 90 2.57 -17.23 21.76
C PRO A 90 2.93 -18.71 21.49
N MET A 91 2.26 -19.64 22.16
CA MET A 91 2.55 -21.08 22.05
C MET A 91 1.80 -21.76 20.89
N VAL A 92 0.74 -21.12 20.36
CA VAL A 92 -0.09 -21.66 19.29
C VAL A 92 0.31 -21.02 17.97
N GLN A 93 0.60 -21.83 16.95
CA GLN A 93 0.89 -21.32 15.61
C GLN A 93 -0.40 -20.89 14.92
N ILE A 94 -0.34 -19.84 14.11
CA ILE A 94 -1.50 -19.35 13.36
C ILE A 94 -1.63 -20.17 12.07
N TYR A 95 -2.17 -21.39 12.19
CA TYR A 95 -2.31 -22.34 11.07
C TYR A 95 -3.15 -21.77 9.92
N GLU A 96 -4.15 -20.95 10.23
CA GLU A 96 -5.04 -20.31 9.26
C GLU A 96 -4.28 -19.35 8.34
N LEU A 97 -3.25 -18.66 8.85
CA LEU A 97 -2.37 -17.80 8.05
C LEU A 97 -1.47 -18.60 7.10
N GLU A 98 -1.13 -19.83 7.47
CA GLU A 98 -0.27 -20.74 6.72
C GLU A 98 -1.03 -21.37 5.54
N GLU A 99 -2.24 -21.90 5.82
CA GLU A 99 -3.04 -22.67 4.86
C GLU A 99 -4.00 -21.84 4.02
N HIS A 100 -4.57 -20.73 4.53
CA HIS A 100 -5.56 -19.96 3.77
C HIS A 100 -4.98 -19.41 2.46
N LYS A 101 -5.84 -19.38 1.45
CA LYS A 101 -5.61 -18.68 0.19
C LYS A 101 -6.15 -17.26 0.29
N ILE A 102 -5.74 -16.39 -0.64
CA ILE A 102 -6.26 -15.03 -0.71
C ILE A 102 -7.77 -15.02 -1.01
N GLU A 103 -8.29 -15.98 -1.79
CA GLU A 103 -9.73 -16.19 -2.00
C GLU A 103 -10.48 -16.46 -0.69
N THR A 104 -10.13 -17.53 0.04
CA THR A 104 -10.85 -17.94 1.26
C THR A 104 -10.77 -16.90 2.38
N TRP A 105 -9.62 -16.24 2.56
CA TRP A 105 -9.51 -15.11 3.50
C TRP A 105 -10.40 -13.93 3.10
N ARG A 106 -10.50 -13.62 1.79
CA ARG A 106 -11.34 -12.52 1.31
C ARG A 106 -12.81 -12.84 1.45
N GLU A 107 -13.24 -14.06 1.19
CA GLU A 107 -14.65 -14.46 1.35
C GLU A 107 -15.08 -14.29 2.81
N LEU A 108 -14.32 -14.85 3.77
CA LEU A 108 -14.57 -14.69 5.21
C LEU A 108 -14.60 -13.22 5.68
N TYR A 109 -13.73 -12.36 5.12
CA TYR A 109 -13.65 -10.94 5.53
C TYR A 109 -14.66 -10.02 4.78
N LEU A 110 -15.09 -10.40 3.57
CA LEU A 110 -16.03 -9.61 2.75
C LEU A 110 -17.49 -9.98 3.00
N GLN A 111 -17.78 -11.15 3.56
CA GLN A 111 -19.09 -11.46 4.17
C GLN A 111 -19.48 -10.40 5.21
N GLU A 112 -18.52 -9.91 6.00
CA GLU A 112 -18.73 -8.83 6.98
C GLU A 112 -18.85 -7.43 6.33
N THR A 113 -18.15 -7.16 5.20
CA THR A 113 -18.34 -5.91 4.42
C THR A 113 -18.02 -6.07 2.92
N PHE A 114 -19.04 -6.08 2.06
CA PHE A 114 -18.81 -6.03 0.60
C PHE A 114 -18.21 -4.68 0.19
N LYS A 115 -17.05 -4.71 -0.50
CA LYS A 115 -16.37 -3.51 -1.02
C LYS A 115 -15.72 -3.81 -2.39
N PRO A 116 -16.22 -3.23 -3.50
CA PRO A 116 -15.65 -3.43 -4.83
C PRO A 116 -14.27 -2.75 -4.96
N LEU A 117 -13.51 -3.14 -5.99
CA LEU A 117 -12.20 -2.54 -6.25
C LEU A 117 -12.32 -1.12 -6.81
N VAL A 118 -12.11 -0.14 -5.95
CA VAL A 118 -11.84 1.25 -6.35
C VAL A 118 -10.52 1.29 -7.12
N HIS A 119 -10.60 1.69 -8.40
CA HIS A 119 -9.49 1.83 -9.33
C HIS A 119 -9.68 3.12 -10.14
N ILE A 120 -8.70 3.50 -10.97
CA ILE A 120 -8.80 4.70 -11.80
C ILE A 120 -8.09 4.55 -13.15
N SER A 121 -8.61 5.19 -14.20
CA SER A 121 -8.00 5.22 -15.53
C SER A 121 -6.76 6.15 -15.57
N PRO A 122 -5.70 5.83 -16.34
CA PRO A 122 -4.51 6.69 -16.47
C PRO A 122 -4.82 8.10 -17.03
N GLU A 123 -5.90 8.25 -17.79
CA GLU A 123 -6.28 9.50 -18.45
C GLU A 123 -7.06 10.48 -17.53
N THR A 124 -7.49 10.03 -16.36
CA THR A 124 -8.19 10.84 -15.34
C THR A 124 -7.29 11.89 -14.71
N SER A 125 -7.90 12.89 -14.07
CA SER A 125 -7.17 13.95 -13.36
C SER A 125 -6.56 13.47 -12.04
N ILE A 126 -5.46 14.09 -11.61
CA ILE A 126 -4.90 13.85 -10.27
C ILE A 126 -5.89 14.29 -9.18
N LEU A 127 -6.70 15.32 -9.42
CA LEU A 127 -7.70 15.83 -8.48
C LEU A 127 -8.75 14.76 -8.14
N GLU A 128 -9.31 14.12 -9.16
CA GLU A 128 -10.24 12.99 -9.04
C GLU A 128 -9.61 11.81 -8.28
N ALA A 129 -8.33 11.54 -8.53
CA ALA A 129 -7.58 10.50 -7.82
C ALA A 129 -7.36 10.82 -6.33
N VAL A 130 -7.17 12.10 -5.97
CA VAL A 130 -7.10 12.56 -4.58
C VAL A 130 -8.49 12.43 -3.91
N SER A 131 -9.55 12.89 -4.57
CA SER A 131 -10.93 12.72 -4.07
C SER A 131 -11.27 11.25 -3.83
N SER A 132 -10.94 10.37 -4.77
CA SER A 132 -11.16 8.91 -4.66
C SER A 132 -10.38 8.29 -3.48
N LEU A 133 -9.12 8.68 -3.26
CA LEU A 133 -8.32 8.25 -2.10
C LEU A 133 -8.96 8.68 -0.76
N ILE A 134 -9.47 9.92 -0.69
CA ILE A 134 -10.06 10.52 0.52
C ILE A 134 -11.44 9.93 0.82
N GLN A 135 -12.35 9.95 -0.15
CA GLN A 135 -13.75 9.49 0.00
C GLN A 135 -13.80 8.01 0.42
N ASN A 136 -13.04 7.16 -0.27
CA ASN A 136 -12.99 5.72 0.03
C ASN A 136 -12.06 5.39 1.22
N LYS A 137 -11.35 6.39 1.78
CA LYS A 137 -10.42 6.27 2.92
C LYS A 137 -9.30 5.24 2.67
N ILE A 138 -8.80 5.16 1.43
CA ILE A 138 -7.80 4.19 0.97
C ILE A 138 -6.42 4.82 0.75
N HIS A 139 -5.35 4.09 1.10
CA HIS A 139 -3.96 4.58 0.96
C HIS A 139 -3.26 4.14 -0.34
N ARG A 140 -3.98 3.39 -1.20
CA ARG A 140 -3.51 2.76 -2.43
C ARG A 140 -4.66 2.83 -3.44
N LEU A 141 -4.42 3.40 -4.61
CA LEU A 141 -5.38 3.44 -5.72
C LEU A 141 -4.68 2.83 -6.95
N PRO A 142 -5.08 1.63 -7.43
CA PRO A 142 -4.52 1.08 -8.65
C PRO A 142 -4.95 1.90 -9.86
N VAL A 143 -3.97 2.25 -10.70
CA VAL A 143 -4.21 2.84 -12.02
C VAL A 143 -4.27 1.69 -13.01
N ILE A 144 -5.43 1.49 -13.63
CA ILE A 144 -5.71 0.40 -14.58
C ILE A 144 -6.08 1.03 -15.91
N ASP A 145 -5.45 0.58 -16.99
CA ASP A 145 -5.82 1.00 -18.35
C ASP A 145 -7.14 0.33 -18.76
N PRO A 146 -8.22 1.09 -19.05
CA PRO A 146 -9.49 0.50 -19.48
C PRO A 146 -9.41 -0.13 -20.88
N ILE A 147 -8.42 0.24 -21.72
CA ILE A 147 -8.29 -0.29 -23.09
C ILE A 147 -7.65 -1.68 -23.09
N SER A 148 -6.59 -1.89 -22.32
CA SER A 148 -5.86 -3.17 -22.27
C SER A 148 -6.08 -3.98 -20.99
N GLY A 149 -6.94 -3.52 -20.08
CA GLY A 149 -7.20 -4.14 -18.77
C GLY A 149 -6.01 -4.17 -17.80
N ASN A 150 -4.85 -3.62 -18.18
CA ASN A 150 -3.60 -3.76 -17.43
C ASN A 150 -3.51 -2.79 -16.25
N ALA A 151 -3.21 -3.32 -15.05
CA ALA A 151 -2.76 -2.51 -13.93
C ALA A 151 -1.37 -1.91 -14.23
N LEU A 152 -1.29 -0.59 -14.38
CA LEU A 152 -0.07 0.14 -14.76
C LEU A 152 0.77 0.55 -13.55
N TYR A 153 0.09 1.01 -12.49
CA TYR A 153 0.74 1.58 -11.31
C TYR A 153 -0.16 1.50 -10.07
N ILE A 154 0.42 1.76 -8.88
CA ILE A 154 -0.35 1.98 -7.64
C ILE A 154 -0.07 3.40 -7.18
N LEU A 155 -1.06 4.27 -7.33
CA LEU A 155 -1.01 5.64 -6.86
C LEU A 155 -1.19 5.72 -5.34
N THR A 156 -0.55 6.72 -4.73
CA THR A 156 -0.51 6.88 -3.27
C THR A 156 -0.35 8.35 -2.90
N HIS A 157 -0.90 8.77 -1.77
CA HIS A 157 -0.72 10.11 -1.19
C HIS A 157 0.74 10.63 -1.26
N LYS A 158 1.72 9.81 -0.86
CA LYS A 158 3.16 10.16 -0.90
C LYS A 158 3.68 10.42 -2.31
N ARG A 159 3.12 9.76 -3.33
CA ARG A 159 3.50 9.99 -4.74
C ARG A 159 2.87 11.27 -5.29
N ILE A 160 1.62 11.54 -4.93
CA ILE A 160 0.92 12.77 -5.33
C ILE A 160 1.60 14.00 -4.71
N LEU A 161 1.79 14.04 -3.38
CA LEU A 161 2.44 15.20 -2.74
C LEU A 161 3.89 15.40 -3.21
N LYS A 162 4.63 14.31 -3.50
CA LYS A 162 5.97 14.40 -4.07
C LYS A 162 5.99 14.77 -5.56
N PHE A 163 4.89 14.58 -6.29
CA PHE A 163 4.71 15.13 -7.63
C PHE A 163 4.46 16.64 -7.54
N LEU A 164 3.50 17.08 -6.70
CA LEU A 164 3.24 18.50 -6.45
C LEU A 164 4.51 19.27 -6.07
N GLN A 165 5.28 18.79 -5.08
CA GLN A 165 6.52 19.44 -4.62
C GLN A 165 7.62 19.57 -5.69
N LEU A 166 7.56 18.83 -6.80
CA LEU A 166 8.48 19.02 -7.93
C LEU A 166 8.13 20.24 -8.80
N PHE A 167 6.87 20.68 -8.80
CA PHE A 167 6.37 21.80 -9.58
C PHE A 167 6.01 23.04 -8.73
N VAL A 168 6.09 22.96 -7.40
CA VAL A 168 5.91 24.12 -6.49
C VAL A 168 6.86 25.27 -6.82
N CYS A 169 8.08 24.99 -7.31
CA CYS A 169 9.02 26.03 -7.76
C CYS A 169 8.64 26.69 -9.10
N GLU A 170 7.63 26.17 -9.80
CA GLU A 170 7.14 26.66 -11.11
C GLU A 170 5.73 27.29 -11.00
N MET A 171 5.20 27.44 -9.77
CA MET A 171 3.88 28.01 -9.48
C MET A 171 3.98 29.16 -8.44
N PRO A 172 3.08 30.15 -8.45
CA PRO A 172 2.89 31.05 -7.32
C PRO A 172 2.50 30.22 -6.08
N MET A 173 2.97 30.63 -4.89
CA MET A 173 2.63 29.94 -3.64
C MET A 173 1.41 30.60 -2.99
N PRO A 174 0.25 29.92 -2.89
CA PRO A 174 -0.97 30.50 -2.33
C PRO A 174 -0.79 31.00 -0.89
N ALA A 175 -1.46 32.09 -0.55
CA ALA A 175 -1.38 32.70 0.78
C ALA A 175 -1.58 31.71 1.94
N PHE A 176 -2.50 30.75 1.81
CA PHE A 176 -2.80 29.77 2.85
C PHE A 176 -1.63 28.83 3.18
N MET A 177 -0.64 28.65 2.29
CA MET A 177 0.57 27.86 2.58
C MET A 177 1.42 28.47 3.70
N ARG A 178 1.27 29.79 3.95
CA ARG A 178 1.96 30.54 5.00
C ARG A 178 1.21 30.55 6.34
N CYS A 179 -0.05 30.13 6.38
CA CYS A 179 -0.82 29.99 7.63
C CYS A 179 -0.30 28.80 8.45
N SER A 180 -0.55 28.80 9.78
CA SER A 180 -0.15 27.71 10.65
C SER A 180 -1.11 26.51 10.57
N LEU A 181 -0.68 25.35 11.08
CA LEU A 181 -1.55 24.18 11.20
C LEU A 181 -2.77 24.42 12.10
N GLU A 182 -2.64 25.32 13.08
CA GLU A 182 -3.71 25.71 14.00
C GLU A 182 -4.78 26.54 13.27
N ASP A 183 -4.38 27.59 12.54
CA ASP A 183 -5.31 28.45 11.77
C ASP A 183 -6.09 27.65 10.72
N LEU A 184 -5.42 26.71 10.05
CA LEU A 184 -6.01 25.87 9.00
C LEU A 184 -6.75 24.63 9.54
N SER A 185 -6.68 24.36 10.85
CA SER A 185 -7.23 23.15 11.49
C SER A 185 -6.82 21.83 10.81
N VAL A 186 -5.60 21.75 10.28
CA VAL A 186 -5.12 20.59 9.50
C VAL A 186 -4.55 19.53 10.44
N GLY A 187 -5.15 18.34 10.42
CA GLY A 187 -4.72 17.17 11.20
C GLY A 187 -5.82 16.65 12.12
N THR A 188 -5.44 15.80 13.07
CA THR A 188 -6.31 15.31 14.14
C THR A 188 -5.69 15.64 15.50
N TYR A 189 -6.45 16.36 16.33
CA TYR A 189 -6.02 16.91 17.63
C TYR A 189 -6.81 16.36 18.82
N SER A 190 -7.87 15.60 18.58
CA SER A 190 -8.71 14.94 19.58
C SER A 190 -8.73 13.42 19.40
N ASN A 191 -9.03 12.67 20.47
CA ASN A 191 -9.17 11.21 20.49
C ASN A 191 -8.00 10.45 19.80
N ILE A 192 -6.78 10.95 20.00
CA ILE A 192 -5.58 10.45 19.32
C ILE A 192 -5.19 9.08 19.88
N ALA A 193 -5.21 8.05 19.04
CA ALA A 193 -4.76 6.71 19.42
C ALA A 193 -3.21 6.65 19.54
N PHE A 194 -2.72 6.41 20.74
CA PHE A 194 -1.30 6.18 21.07
C PHE A 194 -1.12 4.85 21.83
N VAL A 195 0.13 4.46 22.07
CA VAL A 195 0.51 3.29 22.89
C VAL A 195 1.72 3.63 23.78
N HIS A 196 1.98 2.83 24.81
CA HIS A 196 3.17 2.98 25.66
C HIS A 196 4.31 2.05 25.21
N PRO A 197 5.57 2.34 25.60
CA PRO A 197 6.75 1.51 25.29
C PRO A 197 6.58 0.02 25.61
N ASP A 198 5.83 -0.26 26.68
CA ASP A 198 5.68 -1.59 27.27
C ASP A 198 4.34 -2.26 26.88
N THR A 199 3.48 -1.58 26.11
CA THR A 199 2.24 -2.16 25.57
C THR A 199 2.56 -3.39 24.69
N PRO A 200 1.85 -4.53 24.87
CA PRO A 200 1.98 -5.69 23.99
C PRO A 200 1.64 -5.35 22.53
N LEU A 201 2.35 -5.99 21.60
CA LEU A 201 2.14 -5.74 20.17
C LEU A 201 0.73 -6.13 19.71
N ILE A 202 0.15 -7.23 20.21
CA ILE A 202 -1.24 -7.61 19.93
C ILE A 202 -2.23 -6.49 20.26
N THR A 203 -2.09 -5.83 21.41
CA THR A 203 -2.93 -4.68 21.80
C THR A 203 -2.81 -3.55 20.79
N ALA A 204 -1.60 -3.22 20.33
CA ALA A 204 -1.38 -2.21 19.31
C ALA A 204 -1.98 -2.59 17.94
N LEU A 205 -2.00 -3.88 17.58
CA LEU A 205 -2.69 -4.38 16.39
C LEU A 205 -4.22 -4.27 16.53
N CYS A 206 -4.79 -4.55 17.70
CA CYS A 206 -6.22 -4.35 17.97
C CYS A 206 -6.64 -2.87 17.89
N VAL A 207 -5.77 -1.92 18.27
CA VAL A 207 -6.04 -0.49 18.06
C VAL A 207 -6.01 -0.13 16.56
N PHE A 208 -5.14 -0.77 15.76
CA PHE A 208 -5.10 -0.59 14.31
C PHE A 208 -6.33 -1.09 13.55
N THR A 209 -7.05 -2.08 14.07
CA THR A 209 -8.32 -2.54 13.50
C THR A 209 -9.50 -1.70 14.02
N ARG A 210 -9.65 -1.55 15.34
CA ARG A 210 -10.74 -0.80 15.98
C ARG A 210 -10.79 0.67 15.57
N ARG A 211 -9.74 1.44 15.81
CA ARG A 211 -9.69 2.89 15.46
C ARG A 211 -9.33 3.13 13.97
N ARG A 212 -9.09 2.07 13.18
CA ARG A 212 -8.73 2.07 11.74
C ARG A 212 -7.50 2.92 11.32
N VAL A 213 -6.79 3.53 12.27
CA VAL A 213 -5.59 4.37 12.06
C VAL A 213 -4.43 3.63 11.38
N SER A 214 -3.41 4.37 10.93
CA SER A 214 -2.29 3.83 10.13
C SER A 214 -0.89 3.96 10.77
N ALA A 215 -0.78 4.66 11.91
CA ALA A 215 0.32 4.54 12.88
C ALA A 215 -0.16 5.00 14.26
N LEU A 216 0.55 4.55 15.30
CA LEU A 216 0.33 4.87 16.70
C LEU A 216 1.64 5.50 17.22
N PRO A 217 1.62 6.74 17.72
CA PRO A 217 2.74 7.30 18.48
C PRO A 217 2.99 6.47 19.73
N VAL A 218 4.26 6.29 20.08
CA VAL A 218 4.69 5.62 21.32
C VAL A 218 5.07 6.71 22.31
N VAL A 219 4.31 6.85 23.40
CA VAL A 219 4.46 7.93 24.38
C VAL A 219 4.91 7.40 25.74
N ASP A 220 5.84 8.10 26.39
CA ASP A 220 6.22 7.76 27.77
C ASP A 220 5.08 8.06 28.76
N HIS A 221 5.24 7.62 30.01
CA HIS A 221 4.26 7.86 31.08
C HIS A 221 4.11 9.35 31.45
N ASN A 222 4.92 10.24 30.87
CA ASN A 222 4.81 11.71 31.00
C ASN A 222 4.14 12.33 29.76
N GLY A 223 3.53 11.52 28.88
CA GLY A 223 2.84 11.93 27.66
C GLY A 223 3.75 12.30 26.48
N ARG A 224 5.08 12.14 26.59
CA ARG A 224 6.05 12.62 25.59
C ARG A 224 6.30 11.59 24.51
N VAL A 225 6.33 12.04 23.26
CA VAL A 225 6.50 11.17 22.09
C VAL A 225 7.95 10.67 21.98
N VAL A 226 8.13 9.35 22.14
CA VAL A 226 9.42 8.64 22.11
C VAL A 226 9.69 7.98 20.75
N ASP A 227 8.75 7.19 20.23
CA ASP A 227 8.84 6.49 18.94
C ASP A 227 7.47 6.54 18.21
N ILE A 228 7.36 5.85 17.07
CA ILE A 228 6.14 5.70 16.28
C ILE A 228 6.07 4.32 15.64
N TYR A 229 5.08 3.52 16.06
CA TYR A 229 4.79 2.22 15.49
C TYR A 229 3.75 2.35 14.36
N SER A 230 4.06 1.88 13.15
CA SER A 230 3.16 2.06 12.00
C SER A 230 2.72 0.74 11.39
N LYS A 231 1.62 0.76 10.62
CA LYS A 231 1.21 -0.38 9.80
C LYS A 231 2.30 -0.86 8.81
N PHE A 232 3.34 -0.06 8.55
CA PHE A 232 4.50 -0.52 7.77
C PHE A 232 5.48 -1.38 8.60
N ASP A 233 5.60 -1.15 9.90
CA ASP A 233 6.57 -1.88 10.73
C ASP A 233 6.10 -3.31 11.05
N VAL A 234 4.78 -3.56 11.02
CA VAL A 234 4.17 -4.89 11.18
C VAL A 234 4.67 -5.89 10.13
N ILE A 235 4.98 -5.46 8.89
CA ILE A 235 5.44 -6.39 7.84
C ILE A 235 6.83 -6.99 8.14
N ASN A 236 7.57 -6.41 9.08
CA ASN A 236 8.85 -6.99 9.52
C ASN A 236 8.63 -8.32 10.27
N LEU A 237 7.47 -8.51 10.91
CA LEU A 237 7.11 -9.79 11.56
C LEU A 237 7.03 -10.93 10.54
N ALA A 238 6.50 -10.65 9.34
CA ALA A 238 6.51 -11.59 8.22
C ALA A 238 7.92 -11.80 7.66
N ALA A 239 8.76 -10.76 7.63
CA ALA A 239 10.14 -10.86 7.15
C ALA A 239 11.03 -11.73 8.04
N GLU A 240 10.81 -11.68 9.36
CA GLU A 240 11.60 -12.42 10.36
C GLU A 240 10.94 -13.73 10.83
N LYS A 241 9.69 -13.99 10.41
CA LYS A 241 8.83 -15.09 10.86
C LYS A 241 8.52 -15.07 12.37
N THR A 242 8.52 -13.88 12.97
CA THR A 242 8.26 -13.64 14.40
C THR A 242 6.78 -13.41 14.71
N TYR A 243 5.89 -13.50 13.72
CA TYR A 243 4.45 -13.26 13.84
C TYR A 243 3.70 -14.20 14.81
N ASN A 244 4.30 -15.32 15.22
CA ASN A 244 3.71 -16.24 16.21
C ASN A 244 3.79 -15.70 17.66
N ASN A 245 4.58 -14.66 17.95
CA ASN A 245 4.66 -14.06 19.28
C ASN A 245 4.35 -12.55 19.21
N LEU A 246 3.13 -12.19 19.57
CA LEU A 246 2.63 -10.81 19.56
C LEU A 246 2.50 -10.21 20.98
N ASP A 247 2.91 -10.95 22.02
CA ASP A 247 3.00 -10.44 23.39
C ASP A 247 4.29 -9.64 23.64
N VAL A 248 5.25 -9.71 22.70
CA VAL A 248 6.42 -8.82 22.70
C VAL A 248 6.00 -7.35 22.72
N THR A 249 6.66 -6.51 23.52
CA THR A 249 6.25 -5.10 23.62
C THR A 249 6.57 -4.33 22.34
N VAL A 250 5.83 -3.25 22.08
CA VAL A 250 6.04 -2.36 20.92
C VAL A 250 7.50 -1.88 20.84
N THR A 251 8.15 -1.59 21.97
CA THR A 251 9.57 -1.23 22.03
C THR A 251 10.49 -2.37 21.59
N GLN A 252 10.15 -3.63 21.88
CA GLN A 252 10.93 -4.77 21.43
C GLN A 252 10.83 -4.93 19.92
N ALA A 253 9.62 -4.90 19.35
CA ALA A 253 9.39 -4.96 17.91
C ALA A 253 10.12 -3.83 17.15
N LEU A 254 10.14 -2.61 17.69
CA LEU A 254 10.83 -1.46 17.08
C LEU A 254 12.37 -1.58 17.05
N ARG A 255 13.01 -2.40 17.90
CA ARG A 255 14.48 -2.59 17.87
C ARG A 255 14.99 -3.17 16.55
N HIS A 256 14.12 -3.85 15.80
CA HIS A 256 14.43 -4.47 14.51
C HIS A 256 14.53 -3.45 13.36
N ARG A 257 14.12 -2.18 13.60
CA ARG A 257 14.22 -1.02 12.70
C ARG A 257 15.68 -0.51 12.58
N SER A 258 16.57 -1.37 12.08
CA SER A 258 18.02 -1.30 12.32
C SER A 258 18.76 -0.01 11.86
N GLN A 259 19.52 0.58 12.79
CA GLN A 259 20.62 1.56 12.62
C GLN A 259 20.40 2.88 11.84
N TYR A 260 19.26 3.11 11.20
CA TYR A 260 18.96 4.35 10.45
C TYR A 260 17.63 5.02 10.84
N PHE A 261 17.19 4.84 12.09
CA PHE A 261 16.12 5.68 12.63
C PHE A 261 16.70 7.03 13.06
N GLU A 262 16.29 8.10 12.38
CA GLU A 262 16.74 9.48 12.62
C GLU A 262 15.88 10.21 13.68
N GLY A 263 14.97 9.47 14.33
CA GLY A 263 14.00 9.95 15.30
C GLY A 263 12.56 9.98 14.75
N VAL A 264 11.59 10.23 15.64
CA VAL A 264 10.22 10.54 15.21
C VAL A 264 10.21 11.90 14.54
N MET A 265 9.61 11.99 13.35
CA MET A 265 9.40 13.27 12.69
C MET A 265 8.27 14.03 13.39
N LYS A 266 8.64 15.08 14.12
CA LYS A 266 7.73 15.94 14.90
C LYS A 266 7.43 17.26 14.19
N CYS A 267 6.36 17.92 14.61
CA CYS A 267 6.02 19.30 14.29
C CYS A 267 5.32 20.01 15.46
N ASN A 268 5.18 21.33 15.38
CA ASN A 268 4.40 22.14 16.32
C ASN A 268 3.21 22.77 15.58
N LYS A 269 2.07 22.95 16.27
CA LYS A 269 0.84 23.52 15.68
C LYS A 269 1.01 24.94 15.10
N ARG A 270 1.99 25.71 15.61
CA ARG A 270 2.36 27.06 15.12
C ARG A 270 3.21 27.05 13.84
N GLU A 271 3.63 25.89 13.32
CA GLU A 271 4.44 25.82 12.09
C GLU A 271 3.58 25.97 10.83
N THR A 272 4.12 26.60 9.78
CA THR A 272 3.40 26.87 8.53
C THR A 272 3.18 25.60 7.69
N LEU A 273 2.08 25.55 6.93
CA LEU A 273 1.79 24.41 6.06
C LEU A 273 2.91 24.13 5.04
N GLU A 274 3.56 25.17 4.51
CA GLU A 274 4.78 25.06 3.69
C GLU A 274 5.89 24.27 4.40
N THR A 275 6.22 24.65 5.63
CA THR A 275 7.26 24.00 6.45
C THR A 275 6.94 22.53 6.69
N ILE A 276 5.66 22.22 6.89
CA ILE A 276 5.13 20.87 7.12
C ILE A 276 5.21 20.01 5.84
N VAL A 277 4.83 20.57 4.69
CA VAL A 277 4.89 19.91 3.38
C VAL A 277 6.33 19.60 2.97
N ASP A 278 7.26 20.55 3.09
CA ASP A 278 8.67 20.26 2.75
C ASP A 278 9.26 19.24 3.73
N ARG A 279 9.00 19.38 5.04
CA ARG A 279 9.47 18.42 6.06
C ARG A 279 8.97 16.99 5.80
N ILE A 280 7.68 16.80 5.50
CA ILE A 280 7.11 15.45 5.29
C ILE A 280 7.60 14.81 3.97
N VAL A 281 7.78 15.61 2.90
CA VAL A 281 8.33 15.14 1.62
C VAL A 281 9.83 14.82 1.72
N LYS A 282 10.60 15.65 2.42
CA LYS A 282 12.06 15.54 2.61
C LYS A 282 12.44 14.36 3.53
N ALA A 283 11.70 14.17 4.62
CA ALA A 283 11.84 13.00 5.49
C ALA A 283 11.23 11.72 4.87
N GLU A 284 10.46 11.84 3.79
CA GLU A 284 9.83 10.74 3.07
C GLU A 284 8.89 9.86 3.93
N VAL A 285 8.36 10.40 5.02
CA VAL A 285 7.43 9.71 5.95
C VAL A 285 5.96 9.81 5.48
N HIS A 286 5.04 9.24 6.27
CA HIS A 286 3.60 9.22 5.98
C HIS A 286 2.74 10.15 6.86
N ARG A 287 3.31 10.65 7.96
CA ARG A 287 2.72 11.63 8.88
C ARG A 287 3.82 12.30 9.69
N LEU A 288 3.49 13.42 10.31
CA LEU A 288 4.22 14.01 11.42
C LEU A 288 3.39 13.87 12.70
N VAL A 289 4.03 13.83 13.85
CA VAL A 289 3.36 13.91 15.16
C VAL A 289 3.46 15.35 15.66
N VAL A 290 2.32 15.99 15.90
CA VAL A 290 2.28 17.34 16.46
C VAL A 290 2.54 17.24 17.96
N VAL A 291 3.47 18.06 18.45
CA VAL A 291 3.85 18.14 19.86
C VAL A 291 3.86 19.57 20.34
N ASP A 292 3.82 19.72 21.67
CA ASP A 292 4.07 20.99 22.35
C ASP A 292 5.58 21.23 22.59
N GLU A 293 5.87 22.30 23.32
CA GLU A 293 7.22 22.72 23.71
C GLU A 293 7.90 21.73 24.68
N GLU A 294 7.11 20.93 25.42
CA GLU A 294 7.58 19.84 26.30
C GLU A 294 7.74 18.48 25.57
N SER A 295 7.47 18.43 24.27
CA SER A 295 7.43 17.20 23.45
C SER A 295 6.30 16.22 23.80
N ARG A 296 5.26 16.64 24.53
CA ARG A 296 4.01 15.89 24.74
C ARG A 296 3.22 15.77 23.44
N ILE A 297 2.41 14.73 23.31
CA ILE A 297 1.55 14.55 22.14
C ILE A 297 0.39 15.55 22.12
N VAL A 298 0.20 16.24 20.99
CA VAL A 298 -0.88 17.23 20.76
C VAL A 298 -1.73 16.87 19.54
N GLY A 299 -1.18 16.17 18.56
CA GLY A 299 -1.91 15.84 17.33
C GLY A 299 -1.14 14.94 16.37
N ILE A 300 -1.77 14.62 15.24
CA ILE A 300 -1.15 13.91 14.11
C ILE A 300 -1.56 14.62 12.81
N VAL A 301 -0.59 14.91 11.95
CA VAL A 301 -0.82 15.42 10.58
C VAL A 301 -0.33 14.38 9.58
N SER A 302 -1.23 13.75 8.85
CA SER A 302 -0.92 12.76 7.82
C SER A 302 -0.89 13.36 6.42
N LEU A 303 -0.31 12.62 5.47
CA LEU A 303 -0.36 12.97 4.04
C LEU A 303 -1.80 13.05 3.49
N SER A 304 -2.77 12.40 4.13
CA SER A 304 -4.19 12.46 3.73
C SER A 304 -4.82 13.77 4.20
N ASP A 305 -4.52 14.24 5.41
CA ASP A 305 -5.00 15.53 5.92
C ASP A 305 -4.43 16.69 5.11
N ILE A 306 -3.14 16.62 4.74
CA ILE A 306 -2.47 17.61 3.87
C ILE A 306 -3.12 17.64 2.47
N LEU A 307 -3.35 16.48 1.85
CA LEU A 307 -3.97 16.44 0.52
C LEU A 307 -5.47 16.79 0.55
N GLN A 308 -6.16 16.55 1.67
CA GLN A 308 -7.53 17.05 1.90
C GLN A 308 -7.53 18.58 2.05
N ALA A 309 -6.58 19.15 2.78
CA ALA A 309 -6.41 20.60 2.91
C ALA A 309 -6.19 21.28 1.55
N LEU A 310 -5.28 20.73 0.72
CA LEU A 310 -4.97 21.20 -0.63
C LEU A 310 -6.13 21.06 -1.66
N VAL A 311 -7.25 20.43 -1.28
CA VAL A 311 -8.46 20.26 -2.12
C VAL A 311 -9.70 20.93 -1.52
N LEU A 312 -9.77 21.13 -0.19
CA LEU A 312 -10.95 21.69 0.47
C LEU A 312 -10.78 23.14 0.96
N ILE A 313 -9.56 23.60 1.27
CA ILE A 313 -9.32 25.01 1.64
C ILE A 313 -9.83 25.99 0.55
N PRO A 314 -9.61 25.75 -0.76
CA PRO A 314 -10.03 26.71 -1.79
C PRO A 314 -11.56 26.79 -1.97
N THR A 315 -12.29 25.70 -1.68
CA THR A 315 -13.75 25.62 -1.91
C THR A 315 -14.62 26.20 -0.79
N GLY A 316 -14.03 26.82 0.24
CA GLY A 316 -14.75 27.47 1.34
C GLY A 316 -15.52 26.54 2.28
N SER A 317 -15.56 25.23 2.01
CA SER A 317 -16.31 24.19 2.73
C SER A 317 -15.65 23.77 4.07
N GLY A 318 -15.13 24.76 4.81
CA GLY A 318 -14.23 24.59 5.96
C GLY A 318 -14.89 24.44 7.35
N ARG A 319 -16.22 24.25 7.45
CA ARG A 319 -16.89 23.93 8.72
C ARG A 319 -17.29 22.45 8.76
N LYS A 320 -16.52 21.64 9.48
CA LYS A 320 -16.99 20.33 9.95
C LYS A 320 -17.78 20.53 11.23
N GLU A 321 -19.09 20.38 11.16
CA GLU A 321 -19.91 20.18 12.35
C GLU A 321 -19.54 18.84 13.01
N SER A 322 -19.50 18.84 14.34
CA SER A 322 -19.19 17.65 15.13
C SER A 322 -20.44 16.79 15.28
N LEU A 323 -20.52 15.69 14.52
CA LEU A 323 -21.47 14.62 14.82
C LEU A 323 -21.21 14.05 16.23
N PRO A 324 -22.26 13.75 17.01
CA PRO A 324 -22.13 13.40 18.43
C PRO A 324 -21.47 12.01 18.63
N PRO A 325 -20.83 11.78 19.79
CA PRO A 325 -20.28 10.48 20.14
C PRO A 325 -21.41 9.46 20.41
N GLN A 326 -21.24 8.24 19.90
CA GLN A 326 -22.00 7.08 20.36
C GLN A 326 -21.42 6.58 21.70
N PRO A 327 -22.23 6.00 22.60
CA PRO A 327 -21.77 5.57 23.92
C PRO A 327 -20.92 4.29 23.88
N ASP A 328 -19.60 4.44 24.02
CA ASP A 328 -18.66 3.32 24.31
C ASP A 328 -18.85 2.86 25.78
N THR A 329 -19.86 2.04 26.09
CA THR A 329 -19.98 1.41 27.43
C THR A 329 -18.97 0.28 27.60
N CYS A 330 -17.82 0.59 28.19
CA CYS A 330 -16.84 -0.39 28.67
C CYS A 330 -16.47 -0.05 30.11
N GLN A 331 -17.12 -0.72 31.06
CA GLN A 331 -16.83 -0.56 32.49
C GLN A 331 -15.40 -1.01 32.81
N GLN A 332 -14.71 -0.24 33.65
CA GLN A 332 -13.47 -0.66 34.27
C GLN A 332 -13.83 -1.42 35.55
N GLY A 333 -13.59 -2.73 35.56
CA GLY A 333 -13.72 -3.55 36.78
C GLY A 333 -12.49 -3.37 37.67
N GLU A 334 -12.54 -2.39 38.57
CA GLU A 334 -11.65 -2.35 39.73
C GLU A 334 -12.24 -3.22 40.85
N THR A 335 -11.36 -3.81 41.66
CA THR A 335 -11.73 -4.78 42.71
C THR A 335 -11.99 -4.09 44.04
N GLU A 336 -13.11 -4.38 44.70
CA GLU A 336 -13.26 -4.23 46.16
C GLU A 336 -14.23 -5.31 46.70
N GLU A 337 -14.44 -5.34 48.02
CA GLU A 337 -14.46 -6.61 48.79
C GLU A 337 -15.77 -6.88 49.60
N GLU A 338 -15.90 -8.12 50.09
CA GLU A 338 -16.87 -8.63 51.09
C GLU A 338 -18.39 -8.76 50.76
N GLY A 339 -18.98 -9.90 51.16
CA GLY A 339 -20.43 -10.19 51.14
C GLY A 339 -20.75 -11.70 51.26
N LYS A 340 -21.41 -12.15 52.34
CA LYS A 340 -21.62 -13.58 52.68
C LYS A 340 -23.00 -14.15 52.25
N GLY A 341 -23.06 -15.48 52.08
CA GLY A 341 -24.26 -16.34 51.89
C GLY A 341 -23.96 -17.38 50.80
N GLU A 342 -24.02 -18.72 50.95
CA GLU A 342 -25.00 -19.62 51.60
C GLU A 342 -26.38 -19.56 50.90
N THR A 343 -27.00 -20.64 50.37
CA THR A 343 -26.77 -22.12 50.51
C THR A 343 -27.01 -22.91 49.19
N GLU A 344 -26.66 -24.22 49.19
CA GLU A 344 -27.35 -25.41 48.59
C GLU A 344 -27.74 -25.43 47.07
N GLU A 345 -27.41 -26.47 46.28
CA GLU A 345 -28.11 -27.76 46.03
C GLU A 345 -29.50 -27.60 45.32
N THR A 346 -29.95 -28.44 44.36
CA THR A 346 -29.47 -29.76 43.87
C THR A 346 -29.80 -30.00 42.37
N GLU A 347 -29.44 -31.21 41.92
CA GLU A 347 -29.55 -31.93 40.64
C GLU A 347 -30.94 -32.08 39.95
N GLU A 348 -30.89 -32.46 38.65
CA GLU A 348 -31.82 -33.37 37.90
C GLU A 348 -33.31 -32.94 37.65
N THR A 349 -34.11 -33.47 36.69
CA THR A 349 -33.98 -34.30 35.45
C THR A 349 -35.25 -34.16 34.56
N GLU A 350 -35.26 -34.76 33.35
CA GLU A 350 -36.45 -35.35 32.67
C GLU A 350 -37.63 -34.41 32.22
N GLU A 351 -38.58 -34.80 31.33
CA GLU A 351 -38.54 -35.64 30.11
C GLU A 351 -39.73 -35.29 29.16
N GLY A 352 -39.67 -35.68 27.88
CA GLY A 352 -40.84 -35.88 27.00
C GLY A 352 -41.59 -34.64 26.43
N GLY A 353 -42.26 -34.73 25.27
CA GLY A 353 -42.24 -35.81 24.27
C GLY A 353 -43.26 -35.68 23.12
N LYS A 354 -42.84 -36.15 21.93
CA LYS A 354 -43.62 -36.61 20.75
C LYS A 354 -44.52 -35.66 19.92
N GLY A 355 -44.57 -35.98 18.62
CA GLY A 355 -45.45 -35.42 17.59
C GLY A 355 -44.95 -35.80 16.18
N GLU A 356 -45.40 -36.94 15.64
CA GLU A 356 -44.90 -37.56 14.40
C GLU A 356 -45.98 -37.62 13.29
N THR A 357 -45.57 -37.46 12.02
CA THR A 357 -46.15 -37.96 10.74
C THR A 357 -45.23 -37.41 9.63
N GLU A 358 -44.60 -38.20 8.74
CA GLU A 358 -45.16 -38.89 7.55
C GLU A 358 -45.72 -37.89 6.52
N GLU A 359 -45.36 -37.89 5.23
CA GLU A 359 -44.51 -38.74 4.35
C GLU A 359 -43.83 -37.81 3.29
N GLU A 360 -42.99 -38.18 2.30
CA GLU A 360 -42.58 -39.46 1.68
C GLU A 360 -41.15 -39.31 1.07
N GLY A 361 -40.55 -40.36 0.46
CA GLY A 361 -39.26 -40.25 -0.23
C GLY A 361 -38.72 -41.54 -0.89
N LYS A 362 -37.43 -41.52 -1.30
CA LYS A 362 -36.70 -42.51 -2.17
C LYS A 362 -36.96 -42.32 -3.68
N GLY A 363 -36.17 -42.83 -4.63
CA GLY A 363 -34.88 -43.55 -4.64
C GLY A 363 -34.19 -43.33 -6.02
N GLU A 364 -32.88 -43.50 -6.24
CA GLU A 364 -32.10 -44.77 -6.31
C GLU A 364 -32.57 -45.67 -7.49
N THR A 365 -31.72 -46.25 -8.36
CA THR A 365 -30.24 -46.42 -8.40
C THR A 365 -29.74 -46.77 -9.83
N GLU A 366 -28.40 -46.72 -10.06
CA GLU A 366 -27.61 -47.50 -11.07
C GLU A 366 -27.94 -47.27 -12.58
N GLU A 367 -27.10 -47.55 -13.59
CA GLU A 367 -26.21 -48.70 -13.87
C GLU A 367 -24.91 -48.32 -14.68
N GLU A 368 -24.18 -49.31 -15.22
CA GLU A 368 -22.87 -49.17 -15.90
C GLU A 368 -22.93 -49.00 -17.44
N GLY A 369 -21.79 -48.68 -18.08
CA GLY A 369 -21.34 -49.49 -19.23
C GLY A 369 -21.01 -48.84 -20.59
N LYS A 370 -19.70 -48.70 -20.87
CA LYS A 370 -19.00 -48.84 -22.19
C LYS A 370 -19.29 -47.82 -23.32
N GLY A 371 -18.25 -47.57 -24.14
CA GLY A 371 -18.36 -46.83 -25.41
C GLY A 371 -17.03 -46.24 -25.92
N GLU A 372 -16.15 -47.07 -26.49
CA GLU A 372 -14.99 -46.59 -27.28
C GLU A 372 -15.37 -46.50 -28.77
N THR A 373 -14.87 -45.48 -29.49
CA THR A 373 -14.54 -45.58 -30.93
C THR A 373 -13.66 -44.40 -31.39
N GLU A 374 -13.06 -44.53 -32.57
CA GLU A 374 -11.92 -43.74 -33.05
C GLU A 374 -12.29 -42.68 -34.11
N GLU A 375 -11.28 -41.86 -34.46
CA GLU A 375 -11.01 -41.16 -35.73
C GLU A 375 -12.16 -40.67 -36.65
N THR A 376 -12.06 -39.39 -37.05
CA THR A 376 -11.84 -39.04 -38.47
C THR A 376 -11.35 -37.58 -38.63
N GLU A 377 -10.63 -37.31 -39.72
CA GLU A 377 -10.34 -35.95 -40.22
C GLU A 377 -11.53 -35.43 -41.06
N GLU A 378 -11.72 -34.10 -41.14
CA GLU A 378 -11.67 -33.37 -42.42
C GLU A 378 -11.77 -31.84 -42.24
N THR A 379 -11.82 -31.10 -43.36
CA THR A 379 -11.53 -29.65 -43.47
C THR A 379 -12.67 -28.84 -44.10
N GLU A 380 -12.47 -27.50 -44.15
CA GLU A 380 -13.35 -26.50 -44.79
C GLU A 380 -14.66 -26.20 -44.03
N GLU A 381 -15.35 -25.06 -44.15
CA GLU A 381 -15.12 -23.81 -44.92
C GLU A 381 -15.26 -22.60 -43.93
N GLY A 382 -15.08 -21.30 -44.22
CA GLY A 382 -15.59 -20.52 -45.36
C GLY A 382 -16.61 -19.45 -44.92
N GLY A 383 -16.23 -18.48 -44.07
CA GLY A 383 -17.15 -17.46 -43.54
C GLY A 383 -16.63 -16.01 -43.64
N LYS A 384 -17.45 -15.07 -44.13
CA LYS A 384 -17.14 -13.63 -44.24
C LYS A 384 -18.14 -12.78 -43.46
N GLY A 385 -17.68 -11.68 -42.88
CA GLY A 385 -18.54 -10.62 -42.34
C GLY A 385 -17.74 -9.39 -41.94
N GLU A 386 -17.64 -8.41 -42.85
CA GLU A 386 -17.26 -7.02 -42.53
C GLU A 386 -18.32 -6.09 -43.13
N THR A 387 -18.97 -5.30 -42.27
CA THR A 387 -19.92 -4.24 -42.64
C THR A 387 -19.26 -2.88 -42.44
N GLU A 388 -19.38 -1.99 -43.44
CA GLU A 388 -19.23 -0.54 -43.24
C GLU A 388 -20.40 0.17 -43.95
N GLU A 389 -20.85 1.25 -43.32
CA GLU A 389 -22.02 2.06 -43.67
C GLU A 389 -21.57 3.52 -43.81
N GLU A 390 -21.95 4.20 -44.90
CA GLU A 390 -21.87 5.66 -44.99
C GLU A 390 -23.18 6.20 -45.61
N GLY A 391 -23.73 7.25 -45.01
CA GLY A 391 -25.09 7.71 -45.26
C GLY A 391 -25.25 8.91 -46.21
N LYS A 392 -26.50 9.06 -46.63
CA LYS A 392 -27.22 10.22 -47.21
C LYS A 392 -26.49 11.53 -47.56
N GLY A 393 -26.91 12.09 -48.69
CA GLY A 393 -26.91 13.53 -48.99
C GLY A 393 -27.94 13.85 -50.08
N GLU A 394 -29.08 14.41 -49.68
CA GLU A 394 -30.14 14.99 -50.55
C GLU A 394 -29.77 16.46 -50.91
N THR A 395 -30.40 17.21 -51.83
CA THR A 395 -31.61 17.09 -52.67
C THR A 395 -31.25 17.28 -54.19
N GLU A 396 -32.05 17.62 -55.22
CA GLU A 396 -33.49 17.99 -55.43
C GLU A 396 -34.05 17.21 -56.68
N GLU A 397 -34.77 17.66 -57.72
CA GLU A 397 -35.18 18.96 -58.33
C GLU A 397 -36.43 18.72 -59.25
N THR A 398 -37.24 19.73 -59.60
CA THR A 398 -38.49 19.63 -60.43
C THR A 398 -38.25 19.92 -61.94
N GLU A 399 -39.16 19.85 -62.94
CA GLU A 399 -40.64 19.86 -63.07
C GLU A 399 -41.18 18.96 -64.23
N GLU A 400 -42.51 18.70 -64.19
CA GLU A 400 -43.58 18.48 -65.23
C GLU A 400 -43.30 18.11 -66.73
N GLY A 401 -44.26 17.59 -67.52
CA GLY A 401 -45.71 17.39 -67.34
C GLY A 401 -46.37 16.50 -68.43
N GLY A 402 -47.71 16.51 -68.57
CA GLY A 402 -48.49 15.55 -69.42
C GLY A 402 -49.73 16.11 -70.15
N LYS A 403 -50.79 15.27 -70.35
CA LYS A 403 -51.98 15.39 -71.24
C LYS A 403 -51.73 14.99 -72.72
N GLY A 404 -52.72 14.57 -73.52
CA GLY A 404 -54.16 14.29 -73.31
C GLY A 404 -54.96 14.25 -74.64
N GLU A 405 -56.24 13.82 -74.61
CA GLU A 405 -57.29 14.01 -75.66
C GLU A 405 -57.11 13.22 -77.01
N THR A 406 -58.13 12.77 -77.77
CA THR A 406 -59.60 12.57 -77.60
C THR A 406 -60.13 11.51 -78.61
N GLU A 407 -61.41 11.10 -78.49
CA GLU A 407 -62.17 10.26 -79.46
C GLU A 407 -63.03 11.13 -80.41
N GLU A 408 -63.37 10.64 -81.63
CA GLU A 408 -64.71 10.81 -82.26
C GLU A 408 -64.90 9.96 -83.55
N GLU A 409 -66.04 10.09 -84.24
CA GLU A 409 -66.69 9.05 -85.06
C GLU A 409 -66.51 9.10 -86.61
N GLY A 410 -66.76 7.96 -87.27
CA GLY A 410 -68.03 7.77 -88.00
C GLY A 410 -68.25 8.27 -89.45
N LYS A 411 -68.37 7.29 -90.38
CA LYS A 411 -69.22 7.28 -91.59
C LYS A 411 -68.91 8.23 -92.77
N GLY A 412 -69.42 7.88 -93.96
CA GLY A 412 -69.42 8.72 -95.17
C GLY A 412 -69.23 7.94 -96.48
N GLU A 413 -70.28 7.27 -96.96
CA GLU A 413 -70.33 6.69 -98.31
C GLU A 413 -71.02 7.65 -99.30
N THR A 414 -70.54 7.70 -100.54
CA THR A 414 -71.33 8.13 -101.72
C THR A 414 -70.78 7.44 -102.97
N GLU A 415 -71.61 6.65 -103.64
CA GLU A 415 -71.43 6.32 -105.05
C GLU A 415 -72.00 7.46 -105.92
N GLU A 416 -71.49 7.66 -107.14
CA GLU A 416 -72.25 8.34 -108.19
C GLU A 416 -71.79 7.86 -109.59
N GLU A 417 -72.64 8.07 -110.60
CA GLU A 417 -72.70 7.22 -111.80
C GLU A 417 -71.88 7.68 -113.01
N GLY A 418 -71.78 6.74 -113.95
CA GLY A 418 -71.04 6.83 -115.21
C GLY A 418 -71.28 8.05 -116.11
N LYS A 419 -70.22 8.34 -116.88
CA LYS A 419 -70.32 8.45 -118.34
C LYS A 419 -69.09 7.82 -119.01
N GLY A 420 -69.27 7.43 -120.27
CA GLY A 420 -68.29 6.64 -121.02
C GLY A 420 -67.15 7.50 -121.59
N GLU A 421 -65.92 7.08 -121.33
CA GLU A 421 -64.71 7.57 -121.99
C GLU A 421 -64.06 6.39 -122.73
N THR A 422 -63.60 6.60 -123.96
CA THR A 422 -63.00 5.55 -124.78
C THR A 422 -61.67 5.05 -124.19
N GLU A 423 -61.43 3.73 -124.29
CA GLU A 423 -60.37 3.04 -123.55
C GLU A 423 -58.95 3.58 -123.83
N GLU A 424 -58.74 4.15 -125.01
CA GLU A 424 -57.46 4.70 -125.47
C GLU A 424 -57.02 5.94 -124.68
N GLN A 425 -57.92 6.88 -124.40
CA GLN A 425 -57.60 8.07 -123.60
C GLN A 425 -57.19 7.67 -122.17
N ARG A 426 -57.87 6.65 -121.62
CA ARG A 426 -57.55 6.06 -120.31
C ARG A 426 -56.18 5.34 -120.31
N ARG A 427 -55.67 4.85 -121.45
CA ARG A 427 -54.30 4.29 -121.57
C ARG A 427 -53.24 5.39 -121.60
N GLU A 428 -53.44 6.44 -122.38
CA GLU A 428 -52.58 7.64 -122.46
C GLU A 428 -52.36 8.26 -121.07
N GLU A 429 -53.45 8.56 -120.35
CA GLU A 429 -53.34 9.26 -119.07
C GLU A 429 -52.72 8.37 -117.98
N ARG A 430 -53.07 7.08 -117.91
CA ARG A 430 -52.39 6.09 -117.04
C ARG A 430 -50.90 6.03 -117.35
N GLY A 431 -50.48 6.17 -118.61
CA GLY A 431 -49.07 6.30 -119.01
C GLY A 431 -48.39 7.55 -118.44
N ARG A 432 -49.04 8.73 -118.57
CA ARG A 432 -48.55 10.01 -118.05
C ARG A 432 -48.47 10.01 -116.51
N GLN A 433 -49.49 9.48 -115.82
CA GLN A 433 -49.51 9.31 -114.37
C GLN A 433 -48.40 8.36 -113.90
N ARG A 434 -48.26 7.16 -114.51
CA ARG A 434 -47.18 6.20 -114.18
C ARG A 434 -45.77 6.79 -114.37
N ARG A 435 -45.54 7.65 -115.36
CA ARG A 435 -44.27 8.40 -115.49
C ARG A 435 -44.07 9.41 -114.35
N LYS A 436 -45.07 10.24 -114.02
CA LYS A 436 -45.02 11.19 -112.89
C LYS A 436 -44.78 10.47 -111.55
N GLU A 437 -45.44 9.34 -111.33
CA GLU A 437 -45.32 8.55 -110.10
C GLU A 437 -43.95 7.88 -109.96
N ARG A 438 -43.44 7.20 -111.01
CA ARG A 438 -42.07 6.65 -111.01
C ARG A 438 -41.02 7.74 -110.76
N GLY A 439 -41.25 8.97 -111.24
CA GLY A 439 -40.44 10.14 -110.91
C GLY A 439 -40.51 10.54 -109.41
N ARG A 440 -41.72 10.59 -108.84
CA ARG A 440 -41.94 10.86 -107.40
C ARG A 440 -41.31 9.77 -106.52
N GLN A 441 -41.44 8.49 -106.87
CA GLN A 441 -40.81 7.37 -106.18
C GLN A 441 -39.28 7.49 -106.22
N ARG A 442 -38.67 7.67 -107.39
CA ARG A 442 -37.20 7.85 -107.54
C ARG A 442 -36.66 9.05 -106.74
N ARG A 443 -37.41 10.16 -106.62
CA ARG A 443 -37.06 11.28 -105.72
C ARG A 443 -37.18 10.90 -104.24
N LYS A 444 -38.28 10.26 -103.81
CA LYS A 444 -38.48 9.78 -102.41
C LYS A 444 -37.37 8.78 -102.01
N GLU A 445 -36.99 7.89 -102.92
CA GLU A 445 -35.96 6.87 -102.70
C GLU A 445 -34.55 7.47 -102.56
N ARG A 446 -34.11 8.32 -103.51
CA ARG A 446 -32.84 9.06 -103.40
C ARG A 446 -32.79 9.91 -102.11
N GLY A 447 -33.92 10.48 -101.69
CA GLY A 447 -34.06 11.16 -100.39
C GLY A 447 -33.87 10.23 -99.18
N ARG A 448 -34.51 9.05 -99.20
CA ARG A 448 -34.35 7.99 -98.17
C ARG A 448 -32.90 7.50 -98.10
N GLN A 449 -32.23 7.28 -99.23
CA GLN A 449 -30.80 6.91 -99.30
C GLN A 449 -29.92 7.99 -98.67
N ARG A 450 -30.03 9.26 -99.11
CA ARG A 450 -29.26 10.38 -98.55
C ARG A 450 -29.49 10.59 -97.04
N ARG A 451 -30.71 10.36 -96.52
CA ARG A 451 -30.97 10.36 -95.06
C ARG A 451 -30.28 9.18 -94.35
N LYS A 452 -30.38 7.94 -94.88
CA LYS A 452 -29.69 6.75 -94.32
C LYS A 452 -28.17 6.95 -94.29
N GLU A 453 -27.58 7.51 -95.34
CA GLU A 453 -26.15 7.77 -95.47
C GLU A 453 -25.65 8.83 -94.47
N ARG A 454 -26.30 10.00 -94.41
CA ARG A 454 -26.00 11.04 -93.39
C ARG A 454 -26.15 10.49 -91.97
N GLY A 455 -27.10 9.58 -91.74
CA GLY A 455 -27.26 8.84 -90.48
C GLY A 455 -26.08 7.92 -90.15
N ARG A 456 -25.57 7.16 -91.13
CA ARG A 456 -24.37 6.30 -91.00
C ARG A 456 -23.13 7.15 -90.64
N GLN A 457 -22.88 8.23 -91.38
CA GLN A 457 -21.78 9.16 -91.14
C GLN A 457 -21.84 9.80 -89.74
N ARG A 458 -23.03 10.26 -89.30
CA ARG A 458 -23.24 10.78 -87.93
C ARG A 458 -22.96 9.71 -86.86
N ARG A 459 -23.40 8.46 -87.06
CA ARG A 459 -23.08 7.34 -86.15
C ARG A 459 -21.58 7.03 -86.09
N GLN A 460 -20.85 7.06 -87.21
CA GLN A 460 -19.38 6.89 -87.23
C GLN A 460 -18.68 8.00 -86.42
N LYS A 461 -18.94 9.28 -86.73
CA LYS A 461 -18.33 10.42 -86.01
C LYS A 461 -18.65 10.41 -84.50
N ARG A 462 -19.83 9.91 -84.07
CA ARG A 462 -20.17 9.73 -82.64
C ARG A 462 -19.38 8.57 -82.00
N LYS A 463 -19.22 7.43 -82.68
CA LYS A 463 -18.38 6.29 -82.21
C LYS A 463 -16.91 6.71 -82.08
N GLU A 464 -16.39 7.46 -83.05
CA GLU A 464 -15.00 7.92 -83.07
C GLU A 464 -14.68 8.90 -81.94
N ARG A 465 -15.49 9.96 -81.76
CA ARG A 465 -15.39 10.88 -80.61
C ARG A 465 -15.48 10.14 -79.27
N GLY A 466 -16.27 9.05 -79.20
CA GLY A 466 -16.31 8.14 -78.05
C GLY A 466 -14.99 7.41 -77.79
N ARG A 467 -14.36 6.84 -78.83
CA ARG A 467 -13.04 6.18 -78.74
C ARG A 467 -11.97 7.17 -78.25
N GLN A 468 -11.90 8.37 -78.82
CA GLN A 468 -10.95 9.42 -78.42
C GLN A 468 -11.15 9.86 -76.95
N LYS A 469 -12.40 10.07 -76.50
CA LYS A 469 -12.70 10.37 -75.07
C LYS A 469 -12.27 9.22 -74.15
N ARG A 470 -12.44 7.95 -74.56
CA ARG A 470 -12.01 6.76 -73.79
C ARG A 470 -10.48 6.65 -73.68
N GLN A 471 -9.74 6.97 -74.75
CA GLN A 471 -8.27 7.07 -74.71
C GLN A 471 -7.79 8.17 -73.75
N LYS A 472 -8.28 9.41 -73.91
CA LYS A 472 -7.89 10.53 -73.02
C LYS A 472 -8.22 10.27 -71.54
N ARG A 473 -9.31 9.54 -71.22
CA ARG A 473 -9.58 9.06 -69.84
C ARG A 473 -8.55 8.01 -69.37
N LYS A 474 -8.23 6.98 -70.17
CA LYS A 474 -7.21 5.97 -69.83
C LYS A 474 -5.83 6.59 -69.57
N GLU A 475 -5.44 7.56 -70.40
CA GLU A 475 -4.15 8.26 -70.32
C GLU A 475 -4.02 9.11 -69.04
N ARG A 476 -5.02 9.97 -68.76
CA ARG A 476 -5.09 10.73 -67.49
C ARG A 476 -5.07 9.80 -66.27
N GLY A 477 -5.69 8.61 -66.36
CA GLY A 477 -5.63 7.57 -65.35
C GLY A 477 -4.21 7.02 -65.12
N ARG A 478 -3.47 6.70 -66.21
CA ARG A 478 -2.06 6.28 -66.14
C ARG A 478 -1.19 7.34 -65.46
N GLN A 479 -1.28 8.60 -65.90
CA GLN A 479 -0.52 9.73 -65.32
C GLN A 479 -0.81 9.92 -63.81
N ARG A 480 -2.09 9.86 -63.39
CA ARG A 480 -2.47 9.92 -61.97
C ARG A 480 -1.88 8.75 -61.17
N ARG A 481 -1.92 7.52 -61.68
CA ARG A 481 -1.34 6.33 -61.03
C ARG A 481 0.18 6.43 -60.89
N GLN A 482 0.86 7.03 -61.88
CA GLN A 482 2.31 7.26 -61.88
C GLN A 482 2.72 8.30 -60.83
N LYS A 483 2.07 9.48 -60.80
CA LYS A 483 2.29 10.51 -59.76
C LYS A 483 1.99 9.99 -58.33
N ARG A 484 0.99 9.10 -58.15
CA ARG A 484 0.70 8.45 -56.85
C ARG A 484 1.81 7.47 -56.43
N LYS A 485 2.36 6.65 -57.35
CA LYS A 485 3.52 5.78 -57.08
C LYS A 485 4.77 6.59 -56.69
N GLU A 486 5.03 7.69 -57.38
CA GLU A 486 6.19 8.56 -57.16
C GLU A 486 6.16 9.25 -55.79
N ARG A 487 5.04 9.91 -55.45
CA ARG A 487 4.81 10.48 -54.10
C ARG A 487 4.95 9.42 -53.00
N GLY A 488 4.55 8.18 -53.27
CA GLY A 488 4.77 7.02 -52.39
C GLY A 488 6.26 6.69 -52.17
N ARG A 489 7.07 6.65 -53.25
CA ARG A 489 8.53 6.45 -53.17
C ARG A 489 9.21 7.53 -52.34
N GLN A 490 8.90 8.80 -52.60
CA GLN A 490 9.45 9.96 -51.85
C GLN A 490 9.08 9.90 -50.35
N ARG A 491 7.81 9.60 -50.01
CA ARG A 491 7.39 9.39 -48.61
C ARG A 491 8.14 8.24 -47.94
N ARG A 492 8.40 7.13 -48.66
CA ARG A 492 9.15 5.97 -48.15
C ARG A 492 10.63 6.30 -47.91
N GLN A 493 11.27 7.12 -48.75
CA GLN A 493 12.63 7.65 -48.51
C GLN A 493 12.68 8.53 -47.26
N LYS A 494 11.84 9.58 -47.18
CA LYS A 494 11.80 10.48 -46.01
C LYS A 494 11.52 9.73 -44.68
N ARG A 495 10.72 8.65 -44.70
CA ARG A 495 10.50 7.78 -43.52
C ARG A 495 11.74 6.94 -43.16
N LYS A 496 12.46 6.37 -44.14
CA LYS A 496 13.74 5.66 -43.92
C LYS A 496 14.82 6.58 -43.33
N GLU A 497 14.93 7.80 -43.85
CA GLU A 497 15.92 8.80 -43.44
C GLU A 497 15.69 9.29 -42.00
N ARG A 498 14.47 9.73 -41.67
CA ARG A 498 14.08 10.07 -40.29
C ARG A 498 14.32 8.89 -39.32
N GLY A 499 14.16 7.65 -39.79
CA GLY A 499 14.53 6.43 -39.06
C GLY A 499 16.04 6.32 -38.77
N ARG A 500 16.90 6.55 -39.78
CA ARG A 500 18.37 6.57 -39.62
C ARG A 500 18.81 7.62 -38.59
N GLN A 501 18.31 8.86 -38.70
CA GLN A 501 18.61 9.96 -37.77
C GLN A 501 18.16 9.63 -36.33
N LYS A 502 16.94 9.09 -36.14
CA LYS A 502 16.47 8.63 -34.81
C LYS A 502 17.36 7.50 -34.24
N ARG A 503 17.87 6.59 -35.08
CA ARG A 503 18.79 5.51 -34.66
C ARG A 503 20.17 6.04 -34.25
N GLN A 504 20.71 7.06 -34.93
CA GLN A 504 21.95 7.75 -34.52
C GLN A 504 21.77 8.48 -33.18
N LYS A 505 20.75 9.34 -33.03
CA LYS A 505 20.48 10.06 -31.77
C LYS A 505 20.23 9.10 -30.58
N ARG A 506 19.64 7.91 -30.81
CA ARG A 506 19.56 6.83 -29.79
C ARG A 506 20.93 6.24 -29.43
N LYS A 507 21.79 5.90 -30.42
CA LYS A 507 23.15 5.39 -30.16
C LYS A 507 23.99 6.38 -29.33
N GLU A 508 23.92 7.67 -29.67
CA GLU A 508 24.67 8.75 -29.03
C GLU A 508 24.24 8.96 -27.57
N ARG A 509 22.94 9.15 -27.31
CA ARG A 509 22.37 9.21 -25.95
C ARG A 509 22.72 7.95 -25.13
N GLY A 510 22.84 6.80 -25.79
CA GLY A 510 23.34 5.55 -25.21
C GLY A 510 24.81 5.63 -24.75
N ARG A 511 25.71 6.16 -25.58
CA ARG A 511 27.14 6.39 -25.23
C ARG A 511 27.27 7.35 -24.05
N GLN A 512 26.57 8.49 -24.09
CA GLN A 512 26.55 9.47 -22.99
C GLN A 512 26.02 8.87 -21.68
N ARG A 513 24.95 8.06 -21.71
CA ARG A 513 24.43 7.33 -20.54
C ARG A 513 25.44 6.31 -19.99
N ARG A 514 26.22 5.62 -20.84
CA ARG A 514 27.30 4.71 -20.39
C ARG A 514 28.42 5.47 -19.65
N GLN A 515 28.92 6.56 -20.22
CA GLN A 515 29.94 7.42 -19.58
C GLN A 515 29.46 8.01 -18.24
N ARG A 516 28.23 8.56 -18.18
CA ARG A 516 27.65 9.05 -16.91
C ARG A 516 27.51 7.94 -15.86
N ARG A 517 27.23 6.69 -16.26
CA ARG A 517 27.21 5.53 -15.35
C ARG A 517 28.61 5.14 -14.84
N GLN A 518 29.65 5.19 -15.68
CA GLN A 518 31.04 4.95 -15.26
C GLN A 518 31.50 5.99 -14.22
N ARG A 519 31.39 7.30 -14.54
CA ARG A 519 31.76 8.39 -13.62
C ARG A 519 30.99 8.31 -12.28
N ARG A 520 29.74 7.87 -12.26
CA ARG A 520 28.97 7.61 -11.02
C ARG A 520 29.50 6.40 -10.23
N LYS A 521 29.81 5.27 -10.89
CA LYS A 521 30.42 4.09 -10.22
C LYS A 521 31.77 4.43 -9.58
N GLU A 522 32.57 5.25 -10.25
CA GLU A 522 33.91 5.67 -9.82
C GLU A 522 33.88 6.60 -8.60
N ARG A 523 33.08 7.68 -8.65
CA ARG A 523 32.81 8.54 -7.48
C ARG A 523 32.25 7.72 -6.30
N GLY A 524 31.43 6.69 -6.57
CA GLY A 524 30.95 5.75 -5.56
C GLY A 524 32.06 4.89 -4.93
N ARG A 525 33.03 4.40 -5.73
CA ARG A 525 34.22 3.69 -5.23
C ARG A 525 35.09 4.59 -4.36
N GLN A 526 35.33 5.84 -4.77
CA GLN A 526 36.07 6.83 -3.97
C GLN A 526 35.41 7.08 -2.61
N LYS A 527 34.12 7.47 -2.58
CA LYS A 527 33.39 7.71 -1.32
C LYS A 527 33.31 6.47 -0.42
N ARG A 528 33.32 5.24 -0.96
CA ARG A 528 33.45 4.01 -0.17
C ARG A 528 34.85 3.84 0.45
N LYS A 529 35.94 4.08 -0.30
CA LYS A 529 37.32 4.04 0.23
C LYS A 529 37.51 5.07 1.37
N GLU A 530 37.01 6.28 1.18
CA GLU A 530 37.07 7.39 2.13
C GLU A 530 36.33 7.09 3.44
N ARG A 531 35.04 6.71 3.37
CA ARG A 531 34.25 6.29 4.54
C ARG A 531 34.90 5.09 5.26
N GLY A 532 35.59 4.21 4.53
CA GLY A 532 36.38 3.12 5.10
C GLY A 532 37.59 3.59 5.91
N ARG A 533 38.33 4.61 5.45
CA ARG A 533 39.44 5.25 6.19
C ARG A 533 38.93 5.90 7.48
N GLN A 534 37.88 6.71 7.40
CA GLN A 534 37.25 7.37 8.55
C GLN A 534 36.75 6.34 9.61
N ARG A 535 36.10 5.25 9.18
CA ARG A 535 35.68 4.16 10.08
C ARG A 535 36.88 3.47 10.76
N ARG A 536 37.99 3.26 10.05
CA ARG A 536 39.24 2.70 10.65
C ARG A 536 39.84 3.66 11.70
N GLN A 537 39.85 4.97 11.47
CA GLN A 537 40.30 5.96 12.46
C GLN A 537 39.43 5.94 13.73
N LYS A 538 38.10 6.11 13.59
CA LYS A 538 37.18 6.09 14.73
C LYS A 538 37.21 4.77 15.53
N ARG A 539 37.50 3.63 14.88
CA ARG A 539 37.73 2.33 15.57
C ARG A 539 39.04 2.30 16.37
N LYS A 540 40.15 2.82 15.82
CA LYS A 540 41.44 2.94 16.55
C LYS A 540 41.30 3.85 17.77
N GLU A 541 40.61 4.97 17.63
CA GLU A 541 40.37 5.96 18.69
C GLU A 541 39.52 5.41 19.84
N ARG A 542 38.35 4.84 19.54
CA ARG A 542 37.50 4.16 20.54
C ARG A 542 38.25 3.01 21.25
N GLY A 543 39.16 2.33 20.55
CA GLY A 543 40.05 1.33 21.15
C GLY A 543 41.03 1.93 22.17
N ARG A 544 41.66 3.06 21.85
CA ARG A 544 42.54 3.80 22.78
C ARG A 544 41.78 4.29 24.02
N GLN A 545 40.56 4.82 23.84
CA GLN A 545 39.69 5.26 24.95
C GLN A 545 39.35 4.08 25.89
N ARG A 546 38.82 2.97 25.35
CA ARG A 546 38.48 1.77 26.15
C ARG A 546 39.67 1.15 26.87
N ARG A 547 40.90 1.27 26.33
CA ARG A 547 42.13 0.84 27.05
C ARG A 547 42.42 1.74 28.25
N LYS A 548 42.43 3.07 28.08
CA LYS A 548 42.60 4.04 29.19
C LYS A 548 41.54 3.85 30.28
N GLU A 549 40.29 3.60 29.89
CA GLU A 549 39.16 3.34 30.79
C GLU A 549 39.36 2.05 31.61
N ARG A 550 39.67 0.92 30.96
CA ARG A 550 39.96 -0.36 31.63
C ARG A 550 41.15 -0.25 32.60
N GLU A 551 42.15 0.56 32.28
CA GLU A 551 43.28 0.84 33.18
C GLU A 551 42.86 1.69 34.39
N ARG A 552 42.00 2.71 34.22
CA ARG A 552 41.40 3.47 35.34
C ARG A 552 40.58 2.56 36.27
N GLN A 553 39.69 1.73 35.72
CA GLN A 553 38.89 0.76 36.49
C GLN A 553 39.77 -0.26 37.23
N ARG A 554 40.83 -0.79 36.59
CA ARG A 554 41.81 -1.67 37.26
C ARG A 554 42.56 -0.98 38.40
N ARG A 555 42.91 0.31 38.26
CA ARG A 555 43.52 1.11 39.33
C ARG A 555 42.55 1.34 40.50
N GLN A 556 41.26 1.63 40.24
CA GLN A 556 40.23 1.75 41.27
C GLN A 556 40.05 0.44 42.06
N ARG A 557 39.79 -0.69 41.37
CA ARG A 557 39.61 -2.01 42.01
C ARG A 557 40.86 -2.45 42.82
N ARG A 558 42.08 -2.04 42.42
CA ARG A 558 43.30 -2.24 43.23
C ARG A 558 43.28 -1.38 44.52
N LYS A 559 42.96 -0.09 44.44
CA LYS A 559 42.83 0.79 45.63
C LYS A 559 41.78 0.28 46.61
N GLU A 560 40.64 -0.16 46.09
CA GLU A 560 39.51 -0.69 46.87
C GLU A 560 39.85 -2.00 47.60
N ARG A 561 40.39 -3.00 46.90
CA ARG A 561 40.91 -4.24 47.52
C ARG A 561 41.97 -3.94 48.59
N GLY A 562 42.76 -2.88 48.41
CA GLY A 562 43.70 -2.36 49.41
C GLY A 562 43.00 -1.84 50.67
N ARG A 563 41.92 -1.04 50.54
CA ARG A 563 41.09 -0.55 51.66
C ARG A 563 40.45 -1.73 52.41
N GLN A 564 39.82 -2.66 51.71
CA GLN A 564 39.19 -3.85 52.30
C GLN A 564 40.21 -4.72 53.06
N ARG A 565 41.40 -4.96 52.50
CA ARG A 565 42.50 -5.68 53.20
C ARG A 565 42.97 -4.94 54.46
N ARG A 566 43.01 -3.61 54.47
CA ARG A 566 43.34 -2.80 55.66
C ARG A 566 42.24 -2.90 56.73
N GLN A 567 40.96 -2.87 56.37
CA GLN A 567 39.84 -3.07 57.30
C GLN A 567 39.89 -4.46 57.95
N ARG A 568 39.95 -5.54 57.15
CA ARG A 568 40.03 -6.92 57.67
C ARG A 568 41.25 -7.16 58.57
N ARG A 569 42.39 -6.48 58.33
CA ARG A 569 43.55 -6.48 59.25
C ARG A 569 43.25 -5.76 60.58
N LYS A 570 42.66 -4.56 60.56
CA LYS A 570 42.24 -3.84 61.79
C LYS A 570 41.25 -4.66 62.62
N GLU A 571 40.30 -5.29 61.96
CA GLU A 571 39.25 -6.12 62.57
C GLU A 571 39.81 -7.39 63.25
N ARG A 572 40.61 -8.19 62.53
CA ARG A 572 41.32 -9.35 63.11
C ARG A 572 42.21 -8.93 64.30
N GLY A 573 42.81 -7.73 64.24
CA GLY A 573 43.55 -7.14 65.36
C GLY A 573 42.66 -6.83 66.58
N ARG A 574 41.47 -6.26 66.37
CA ARG A 574 40.46 -6.03 67.42
C ARG A 574 39.97 -7.35 68.04
N GLN A 575 39.68 -8.37 67.23
CA GLN A 575 39.29 -9.71 67.70
C GLN A 575 40.38 -10.33 68.58
N ARG A 576 41.63 -10.43 68.10
CA ARG A 576 42.76 -10.96 68.87
C ARG A 576 43.03 -10.20 70.17
N ARG A 577 42.77 -8.88 70.22
CA ARG A 577 42.82 -8.09 71.48
C ARG A 577 41.70 -8.48 72.44
N LYS A 578 40.44 -8.59 71.97
CA LYS A 578 39.30 -9.04 72.81
C LYS A 578 39.53 -10.46 73.37
N GLU A 579 40.02 -11.36 72.53
CA GLU A 579 40.32 -12.76 72.86
C GLU A 579 41.44 -12.89 73.92
N ARG A 580 42.60 -12.26 73.70
CA ARG A 580 43.67 -12.19 74.72
C ARG A 580 43.18 -11.55 76.03
N GLY A 581 42.24 -10.61 75.95
CA GLY A 581 41.55 -10.04 77.11
C GLY A 581 40.69 -11.06 77.88
N ARG A 582 39.89 -11.88 77.17
CA ARG A 582 39.11 -12.99 77.75
C ARG A 582 40.03 -14.03 78.43
N GLN A 583 41.08 -14.48 77.74
CA GLN A 583 42.05 -15.43 78.28
C GLN A 583 42.78 -14.88 79.53
N ARG A 584 43.20 -13.60 79.53
CA ARG A 584 43.78 -12.95 80.73
C ARG A 584 42.78 -12.87 81.89
N ARG A 585 41.48 -12.64 81.62
CA ARG A 585 40.42 -12.65 82.65
C ARG A 585 40.19 -14.06 83.21
N GLN A 586 40.19 -15.10 82.38
CA GLN A 586 40.10 -16.50 82.82
C GLN A 586 41.28 -16.88 83.72
N ARG A 587 42.54 -16.67 83.26
CA ARG A 587 43.74 -16.96 84.06
C ARG A 587 43.79 -16.18 85.38
N ARG A 588 43.22 -14.97 85.46
CA ARG A 588 43.04 -14.24 86.73
C ARG A 588 41.99 -14.91 87.65
N LYS A 589 40.81 -15.29 87.13
CA LYS A 589 39.79 -16.02 87.91
C LYS A 589 40.33 -17.37 88.43
N GLU A 590 41.08 -18.07 87.61
CA GLU A 590 41.69 -19.37 87.92
C GLU A 590 42.77 -19.28 89.01
N ARG A 591 43.73 -18.34 88.88
CA ARG A 591 44.70 -18.03 89.95
C ARG A 591 44.00 -17.58 91.25
N GLY A 592 42.87 -16.88 91.15
CA GLY A 592 42.02 -16.54 92.30
C GLY A 592 41.41 -17.77 92.98
N ARG A 593 40.88 -18.73 92.19
CA ARG A 593 40.38 -20.03 92.69
C ARG A 593 41.50 -20.85 93.34
N GLN A 594 42.69 -20.91 92.73
CA GLN A 594 43.86 -21.57 93.32
C GLN A 594 44.25 -20.94 94.65
N ARG A 595 44.39 -19.61 94.74
CA ARG A 595 44.70 -18.90 96.00
C ARG A 595 43.63 -19.11 97.08
N ARG A 596 42.33 -19.22 96.72
CA ARG A 596 41.28 -19.63 97.68
C ARG A 596 41.45 -21.08 98.16
N LYS A 597 41.73 -22.04 97.28
CA LYS A 597 42.04 -23.44 97.68
C LYS A 597 43.28 -23.53 98.57
N GLU A 598 44.32 -22.74 98.28
CA GLU A 598 45.52 -22.65 99.11
C GLU A 598 45.21 -22.08 100.50
N ARG A 599 44.49 -20.96 100.60
CA ARG A 599 44.06 -20.39 101.89
C ARG A 599 43.23 -21.39 102.69
N GLY A 600 42.31 -22.13 102.05
CA GLY A 600 41.55 -23.20 102.70
C GLY A 600 42.42 -24.36 103.21
N ARG A 601 43.46 -24.77 102.47
CA ARG A 601 44.44 -25.77 102.93
C ARG A 601 45.32 -25.25 104.07
N ARG A 602 45.72 -23.97 104.05
CA ARG A 602 46.50 -23.33 105.13
C ARG A 602 45.65 -23.12 106.40
N GLY A 603 44.37 -22.81 106.25
CA GLY A 603 43.37 -22.80 107.34
C GLY A 603 43.29 -24.18 107.99
N ARG A 604 42.87 -25.21 107.24
CA ARG A 604 42.78 -26.58 107.77
C ARG A 604 44.06 -27.10 108.42
N LYS A 605 45.25 -26.72 107.92
CA LYS A 605 46.53 -27.02 108.60
C LYS A 605 46.67 -26.31 109.95
N ARG A 606 46.32 -25.02 110.09
CA ARG A 606 46.24 -24.35 111.41
C ARG A 606 45.23 -25.04 112.32
N ASP A 607 44.04 -25.37 111.82
CA ASP A 607 42.99 -26.01 112.61
C ASP A 607 43.46 -27.37 113.15
N THR A 608 44.13 -28.18 112.30
CA THR A 608 44.73 -29.48 112.69
C THR A 608 45.85 -29.32 113.72
N ILE A 609 46.69 -28.28 113.58
CA ILE A 609 47.78 -27.98 114.52
C ILE A 609 47.21 -27.56 115.89
N ASN A 610 46.17 -26.71 115.91
CA ASN A 610 45.52 -26.30 117.16
C ASN A 610 44.86 -27.50 117.87
N ILE A 611 44.19 -28.38 117.12
CA ILE A 611 43.58 -29.61 117.66
C ILE A 611 44.64 -30.56 118.24
N THR A 612 45.78 -30.74 117.56
CA THR A 612 46.87 -31.59 118.08
C THR A 612 47.61 -30.95 119.26
N ALA A 613 47.76 -29.63 119.30
CA ALA A 613 48.28 -28.90 120.45
C ALA A 613 47.37 -29.08 121.69
N ALA A 614 46.06 -28.87 121.55
CA ALA A 614 45.09 -29.08 122.63
C ALA A 614 45.08 -30.54 123.15
N ARG A 615 45.20 -31.53 122.24
CA ARG A 615 45.33 -32.95 122.62
C ARG A 615 46.64 -33.22 123.38
N LEU A 616 47.74 -32.58 123.01
CA LEU A 616 49.02 -32.66 123.74
C LEU A 616 48.94 -32.01 125.13
N GLU A 617 48.21 -30.90 125.25
CA GLU A 617 48.01 -30.22 126.53
C GLU A 617 47.14 -31.05 127.50
N GLN A 618 46.05 -31.64 127.01
CA GLN A 618 45.27 -32.63 127.77
C GLN A 618 46.13 -33.85 128.15
N LYS A 619 47.01 -34.34 127.26
CA LYS A 619 47.89 -35.47 127.57
C LYS A 619 48.97 -35.12 128.61
N LYS A 620 49.42 -33.86 128.69
CA LYS A 620 50.27 -33.36 129.79
C LYS A 620 49.48 -33.27 131.11
N LYS A 621 48.28 -32.70 131.10
CA LYS A 621 47.41 -32.60 132.29
C LYS A 621 47.05 -33.97 132.87
N GLY A 622 46.69 -34.94 132.03
CA GLY A 622 46.42 -36.32 132.46
C GLY A 622 47.66 -37.09 132.94
N ARG A 623 48.87 -36.72 132.50
CA ARG A 623 50.12 -37.30 133.03
C ARG A 623 50.46 -36.75 134.42
N ALA A 624 50.34 -35.43 134.60
CA ALA A 624 50.51 -34.76 135.90
C ALA A 624 49.46 -35.14 136.95
N GLN A 625 48.32 -35.72 136.55
CA GLN A 625 47.38 -36.36 137.48
C GLN A 625 47.77 -37.81 137.84
N ARG A 626 48.34 -38.59 136.91
CA ARG A 626 48.80 -39.96 137.23
C ARG A 626 50.04 -39.96 138.12
N GLU A 627 50.94 -39.00 137.94
CA GLU A 627 52.14 -38.80 138.75
C GLU A 627 51.83 -38.18 140.15
N ARG A 628 50.54 -38.13 140.57
CA ARG A 628 50.08 -37.71 141.91
C ARG A 628 49.27 -38.77 142.67
N TYR A 629 49.09 -39.97 142.10
CA TYR A 629 48.38 -41.08 142.73
C TYR A 629 49.30 -42.30 142.99
N THR A 630 50.62 -42.08 142.97
CA THR A 630 51.64 -43.11 143.24
C THR A 630 52.51 -42.78 144.46
N GLU A 631 52.08 -41.81 145.29
CA GLU A 631 52.72 -41.39 146.55
C GLU A 631 51.72 -41.41 147.72
N ALA A 632 50.59 -42.11 147.58
CA ALA A 632 49.44 -42.01 148.50
C ALA A 632 48.80 -43.35 148.93
N ASP A 633 49.45 -44.49 148.62
CA ASP A 633 49.09 -45.82 149.13
C ASP A 633 50.31 -46.41 149.87
N VAL A 634 50.37 -46.14 151.18
CA VAL A 634 51.23 -46.76 152.21
C VAL A 634 50.34 -46.97 153.44
#